data_AF-A0A8C6Y8B0-F1
#
_entry.id   AF-A0A8C6Y8B0-F1
#
_cell.length_a   1.000
_cell.length_b   1.000
_cell.length_c   1.000
_cell.angle_alpha   90.00
_cell.angle_beta   90.00
_cell.angle_gamma   90.00
#
_symmetry.space_group_name_H-M   'P 1'
#
loop_
_entity.id
_entity.type
_entity.pdbx_description
1 polymer ?
#
loop_
_entity_poly.entity_id
_entity_poly.type
_entity_poly.pdbx_seq_one_letter_code
_entity_poly.pdbx_strand_id
1 'polypeptide(L)'
;IGGWSFVPLIILYLKSSSQKTFTVEEAVETIGFGRFHIALFMIMGSTGVVEAMEIMLIAVVGPVIRCEWQLKNWQVALVTTMVFFGYMVASVTFGMLADKFGRCKVLIISFAWGAYFSLLTSFSPSYIWFVFLRALVGCGVAGHSQGLIIKTEFLPTKYRGYILPLSQVFWLSGSLLIIGLASVVNSTLGWRWLIRIASIPGILLLLVFKFIPESARYNVSSGNDEAALATLKWIAKMNRSVIPEGKLVETVEEKRGRFKDLFDHKYLRTSLQIWIIWLGISFAYYGVILASAELLEKDLVCSRGGGGSAVEAELGHTQEEFQSPCLCHTFAPSDYQIMFISTVGEIALNPLNILGINFLGRRVSLTITMGCTALFFLLLNICTTITGLIGFLFMLRAFVAANFNTIYIYTAEVYPTTMRAMGLGTSGSLCRIGAMVAPFIAQVLMNASFMGALCLFALVCIVCAISAFTLPIETKGRSLQVGNLSCF
;
A
#
# COMPACT_ATOMS: atom_id res chain seq x y z
N ILE A 1 -45.17 -70.37 28.29
CA ILE A 1 -45.31 -70.31 26.81
C ILE A 1 -45.55 -68.83 26.50
N GLY A 2 -44.49 -68.05 26.28
CA GLY A 2 -44.07 -67.64 24.93
C GLY A 2 -44.79 -66.32 24.55
N GLY A 3 -44.14 -65.22 24.17
CA GLY A 3 -42.76 -65.02 23.81
C GLY A 3 -42.39 -63.54 23.82
N TRP A 4 -41.09 -63.32 23.98
CA TRP A 4 -40.41 -62.07 23.71
C TRP A 4 -40.22 -61.95 22.19
N SER A 5 -40.66 -60.84 21.60
CA SER A 5 -40.25 -60.42 20.26
C SER A 5 -39.79 -58.97 20.42
N PHE A 6 -38.52 -58.75 20.73
CA PHE A 6 -37.49 -58.43 19.73
C PHE A 6 -38.06 -57.55 18.61
N VAL A 7 -38.29 -56.27 18.92
CA VAL A 7 -38.19 -55.18 17.95
C VAL A 7 -36.88 -54.44 18.27
N PRO A 8 -35.71 -54.87 17.75
CA PRO A 8 -34.44 -54.30 18.13
C PRO A 8 -33.95 -53.32 17.07
N LEU A 9 -33.47 -52.18 17.54
CA LEU A 9 -32.24 -51.53 17.06
C LEU A 9 -32.12 -50.98 15.63
N ILE A 10 -33.05 -51.19 14.70
CA ILE A 10 -32.86 -50.69 13.31
C ILE A 10 -33.08 -49.17 13.21
N ILE A 11 -33.93 -48.57 14.04
CA ILE A 11 -34.15 -47.11 14.01
C ILE A 11 -33.01 -46.33 14.69
N LEU A 12 -32.21 -46.96 15.55
CA LEU A 12 -31.01 -46.35 16.14
C LEU A 12 -29.74 -46.51 15.28
N TYR A 13 -29.75 -47.38 14.27
CA TYR A 13 -28.65 -47.53 13.30
C TYR A 13 -28.80 -46.63 12.06
N LEU A 14 -29.94 -45.96 11.90
CA LEU A 14 -30.17 -44.94 10.88
C LEU A 14 -30.05 -43.52 11.45
N LYS A 15 -29.26 -43.32 12.51
CA LYS A 15 -28.49 -42.08 12.61
C LYS A 15 -27.46 -42.18 11.50
N SER A 16 -27.88 -41.75 10.30
CA SER A 16 -27.05 -41.55 9.13
C SER A 16 -25.64 -41.21 9.60
N SER A 17 -24.67 -42.03 9.18
CA SER A 17 -23.26 -41.68 9.22
C SER A 17 -23.15 -40.33 8.52
N SER A 18 -23.34 -39.23 9.27
CA SER A 18 -23.10 -37.90 8.75
C SER A 18 -21.60 -37.91 8.52
N GLN A 19 -21.20 -38.10 7.27
CA GLN A 19 -19.81 -37.96 6.86
C GLN A 19 -19.29 -36.73 7.57
N LYS A 20 -18.23 -36.88 8.38
CA LYS A 20 -17.58 -35.71 8.97
C LYS A 20 -17.29 -34.76 7.82
N THR A 21 -17.71 -33.51 7.93
CA THR A 21 -17.42 -32.46 6.94
C THR A 21 -16.51 -31.44 7.60
N PHE A 22 -15.63 -30.84 6.82
CA PHE A 22 -14.81 -29.73 7.28
C PHE A 22 -14.76 -28.61 6.23
N THR A 23 -14.55 -27.38 6.67
CA THR A 23 -14.39 -26.20 5.81
C THR A 23 -12.93 -25.91 5.48
N VAL A 24 -12.66 -25.06 4.48
CA VAL A 24 -11.28 -24.64 4.17
C VAL A 24 -10.66 -23.92 5.38
N GLU A 25 -11.45 -23.14 6.13
CA GLU A 25 -10.98 -22.45 7.33
C GLU A 25 -10.56 -23.42 8.43
N GLU A 26 -11.39 -24.41 8.76
CA GLU A 26 -11.05 -25.46 9.74
C GLU A 26 -9.81 -26.26 9.33
N ALA A 27 -9.65 -26.53 8.03
CA ALA A 27 -8.45 -27.19 7.52
C ALA A 27 -7.18 -26.34 7.72
N VAL A 28 -7.24 -25.04 7.36
CA VAL A 28 -6.11 -24.11 7.55
C VAL A 28 -5.77 -23.94 9.03
N GLU A 29 -6.78 -23.87 9.91
CA GLU A 29 -6.58 -23.77 11.36
C GLU A 29 -5.95 -25.04 11.95
N THR A 30 -6.40 -26.22 11.53
CA THR A 30 -5.86 -27.51 11.97
C THR A 30 -4.43 -27.73 11.48
N ILE A 31 -4.15 -27.36 10.23
CA ILE A 31 -2.79 -27.44 9.67
C ILE A 31 -1.82 -26.55 10.46
N GLY A 32 -2.30 -25.38 10.89
CA GLY A 32 -1.56 -24.43 11.73
C GLY A 32 -0.44 -23.69 10.98
N PHE A 33 0.19 -22.74 11.67
CA PHE A 33 1.30 -21.96 11.12
C PHE A 33 2.58 -22.82 11.05
N GLY A 34 3.32 -22.72 9.94
CA GLY A 34 4.48 -23.59 9.69
C GLY A 34 5.37 -23.11 8.57
N ARG A 35 6.23 -24.00 8.05
CA ARG A 35 7.25 -23.68 7.03
C ARG A 35 6.66 -23.11 5.75
N PHE A 36 5.51 -23.61 5.30
CA PHE A 36 4.82 -23.08 4.13
C PHE A 36 4.44 -21.61 4.34
N HIS A 37 3.88 -21.28 5.50
CA HIS A 37 3.44 -19.92 5.80
C HIS A 37 4.60 -18.93 5.90
N ILE A 38 5.76 -19.36 6.42
CA ILE A 38 6.97 -18.53 6.42
C ILE A 38 7.47 -18.31 4.99
N ALA A 39 7.52 -19.36 4.16
CA ALA A 39 7.91 -19.23 2.76
C ALA A 39 6.96 -18.32 1.98
N LEU A 40 5.64 -18.50 2.16
CA LEU A 40 4.62 -17.66 1.55
C LEU A 40 4.76 -16.20 2.02
N PHE A 41 5.00 -15.97 3.31
CA PHE A 41 5.21 -14.63 3.85
C PHE A 41 6.44 -13.95 3.23
N MET A 42 7.54 -14.68 3.04
CA MET A 42 8.73 -14.14 2.40
C MET A 42 8.48 -13.84 0.92
N ILE A 43 7.95 -14.79 0.14
CA ILE A 43 7.76 -14.62 -1.31
C ILE A 43 6.71 -13.53 -1.60
N MET A 44 5.55 -13.59 -0.94
CA MET A 44 4.51 -12.58 -1.07
C MET A 44 4.86 -11.28 -0.33
N GLY A 45 5.85 -11.31 0.55
CA GLY A 45 6.45 -10.12 1.15
C GLY A 45 7.32 -9.37 0.15
N SER A 46 8.17 -10.10 -0.58
CA SER A 46 9.03 -9.56 -1.64
C SER A 46 8.25 -8.87 -2.75
N THR A 47 6.97 -9.22 -2.98
CA THR A 47 6.13 -8.45 -3.91
C THR A 47 5.92 -7.01 -3.46
N GLY A 48 5.83 -6.77 -2.14
CA GLY A 48 5.75 -5.43 -1.57
C GLY A 48 7.07 -4.66 -1.68
N VAL A 49 8.22 -5.34 -1.72
CA VAL A 49 9.51 -4.71 -2.01
C VAL A 49 9.50 -4.16 -3.44
N VAL A 50 9.09 -4.97 -4.42
CA VAL A 50 9.02 -4.55 -5.83
C VAL A 50 7.98 -3.46 -6.05
N GLU A 51 6.81 -3.56 -5.42
CA GLU A 51 5.78 -2.52 -5.47
C GLU A 51 6.33 -1.18 -4.94
N ALA A 52 6.99 -1.20 -3.77
CA ALA A 52 7.59 0.00 -3.19
C ALA A 52 8.69 0.59 -4.08
N MET A 53 9.58 -0.25 -4.63
CA MET A 53 10.61 0.22 -5.56
C MET A 53 10.00 0.93 -6.77
N GLU A 54 8.98 0.35 -7.41
CA GLU A 54 8.36 0.93 -8.60
C GLU A 54 7.62 2.25 -8.34
N ILE A 55 6.94 2.35 -7.19
CA ILE A 55 6.23 3.58 -6.81
C ILE A 55 7.22 4.67 -6.37
N MET A 56 8.25 4.32 -5.60
CA MET A 56 9.24 5.28 -5.08
C MET A 56 10.30 5.69 -6.11
N LEU A 57 10.45 4.93 -7.21
CA LEU A 57 11.37 5.22 -8.30
C LEU A 57 11.26 6.67 -8.81
N ILE A 58 10.04 7.21 -8.94
CA ILE A 58 9.86 8.55 -9.51
C ILE A 58 10.40 9.64 -8.58
N ALA A 59 10.35 9.43 -7.25
CA ALA A 59 10.90 10.41 -6.31
C ALA A 59 12.42 10.60 -6.47
N VAL A 60 13.14 9.56 -6.89
CA VAL A 60 14.60 9.61 -7.13
C VAL A 60 14.98 9.90 -8.58
N VAL A 61 14.11 9.56 -9.54
CA VAL A 61 14.35 9.80 -10.98
C VAL A 61 13.88 11.19 -11.42
N GLY A 62 12.86 11.74 -10.76
CA GLY A 62 12.18 13.00 -11.11
C GLY A 62 13.12 14.19 -11.38
N PRO A 63 14.04 14.51 -10.46
CA PRO A 63 14.99 15.61 -10.65
C PRO A 63 15.93 15.38 -11.86
N VAL A 64 16.39 14.14 -12.05
CA VAL A 64 17.32 13.79 -13.14
C VAL A 64 16.65 13.94 -14.51
N ILE A 65 15.42 13.45 -14.67
CA ILE A 65 14.68 13.58 -15.94
C ILE A 65 14.25 15.02 -16.21
N ARG A 66 14.04 15.82 -15.16
CA ARG A 66 13.77 17.26 -15.29
C ARG A 66 14.95 17.96 -15.96
N CYS A 67 16.19 17.63 -15.57
CA CYS A 67 17.39 18.20 -16.17
C CYS A 67 17.63 17.71 -17.60
N GLU A 68 17.49 16.40 -17.84
CA GLU A 68 17.72 15.79 -19.16
C GLU A 68 16.79 16.39 -20.24
N TRP A 69 15.50 16.53 -19.93
CA TRP A 69 14.47 16.94 -20.89
C TRP A 69 13.95 18.36 -20.68
N GLN A 70 14.59 19.14 -19.79
CA GLN A 70 14.21 20.52 -19.46
C GLN A 70 12.70 20.68 -19.19
N LEU A 71 12.19 19.79 -18.34
CA LEU A 71 10.75 19.67 -18.09
C LEU A 71 10.22 20.76 -17.15
N LYS A 72 8.99 21.19 -17.39
CA LYS A 72 8.21 22.02 -16.46
C LYS A 72 7.75 21.18 -15.26
N ASN A 73 7.53 21.82 -14.11
CA ASN A 73 7.10 21.13 -12.89
C ASN A 73 5.82 20.27 -13.08
N TRP A 74 4.85 20.75 -13.86
CA TRP A 74 3.62 20.00 -14.13
C TRP A 74 3.86 18.74 -14.98
N GLN A 75 4.90 18.74 -15.81
CA GLN A 75 5.28 17.57 -16.60
C GLN A 75 5.87 16.48 -15.71
N VAL A 76 6.66 16.85 -14.69
CA VAL A 76 7.18 15.87 -13.71
C VAL A 76 6.03 15.32 -12.85
N ALA A 77 5.11 16.18 -12.40
CA ALA A 77 3.90 15.78 -11.68
C ALA A 77 3.03 14.81 -12.48
N LEU A 78 2.86 15.08 -13.77
CA LEU A 78 2.05 14.26 -14.66
C LEU A 78 2.55 12.81 -14.74
N VAL A 79 3.88 12.57 -14.72
CA VAL A 79 4.43 11.20 -14.72
C VAL A 79 3.89 10.41 -13.53
N THR A 80 4.01 10.97 -12.32
CA THR A 80 3.58 10.30 -11.08
C THR A 80 2.08 10.08 -11.07
N THR A 81 1.30 11.09 -11.46
CA THR A 81 -0.15 11.00 -11.55
C THR A 81 -0.59 9.92 -12.54
N MET A 82 0.08 9.79 -13.70
CA MET A 82 -0.25 8.79 -14.70
C MET A 82 0.05 7.34 -14.24
N VAL A 83 1.08 7.13 -13.41
CA VAL A 83 1.29 5.82 -12.75
C VAL A 83 0.11 5.46 -11.86
N PHE A 84 -0.33 6.39 -11.00
CA PHE A 84 -1.47 6.14 -10.11
C PHE A 84 -2.80 6.01 -10.86
N PHE A 85 -2.96 6.72 -11.97
CA PHE A 85 -4.10 6.55 -12.87
C PHE A 85 -4.14 5.14 -13.46
N GLY A 86 -3.01 4.68 -14.02
CA GLY A 86 -2.88 3.30 -14.51
C GLY A 86 -3.15 2.26 -13.42
N TYR A 87 -2.63 2.49 -12.21
CA TYR A 87 -2.92 1.66 -11.04
C TYR A 87 -4.43 1.58 -10.77
N MET A 88 -5.10 2.73 -10.69
CA MET A 88 -6.52 2.81 -10.37
C MET A 88 -7.37 2.02 -11.37
N VAL A 89 -7.17 2.27 -12.67
CA VAL A 89 -7.92 1.59 -13.75
C VAL A 89 -7.68 0.08 -13.71
N ALA A 90 -6.42 -0.34 -13.59
CA ALA A 90 -6.06 -1.77 -13.58
C ALA A 90 -6.45 -2.49 -12.29
N SER A 91 -6.54 -1.80 -11.15
CA SER A 91 -6.90 -2.43 -9.88
C SER A 91 -8.32 -2.99 -9.90
N VAL A 92 -9.26 -2.30 -10.55
CA VAL A 92 -10.64 -2.74 -10.71
C VAL A 92 -10.71 -3.92 -11.67
N THR A 93 -10.01 -3.84 -12.81
CA THR A 93 -10.04 -4.90 -13.84
C THR A 93 -9.35 -6.17 -13.35
N PHE A 94 -8.15 -6.06 -12.74
CA PHE A 94 -7.45 -7.20 -12.17
C PHE A 94 -8.16 -7.78 -10.95
N GLY A 95 -8.88 -7.00 -10.16
CA GLY A 95 -9.77 -7.54 -9.13
C GLY A 95 -10.84 -8.46 -9.72
N MET A 96 -11.55 -8.01 -10.75
CA MET A 96 -12.57 -8.81 -11.43
C MET A 96 -11.99 -10.03 -12.15
N LEU A 97 -10.82 -9.89 -12.78
CA LEU A 97 -10.13 -11.00 -13.43
C LEU A 97 -9.63 -12.03 -12.41
N ALA A 98 -9.13 -11.60 -11.25
CA ALA A 98 -8.61 -12.50 -10.21
C ALA A 98 -9.72 -13.37 -9.63
N ASP A 99 -10.91 -12.80 -9.44
CA ASP A 99 -12.08 -13.54 -8.99
C ASP A 99 -12.57 -14.56 -10.04
N LYS A 100 -12.36 -14.32 -11.35
CA LYS A 100 -12.81 -15.20 -12.44
C LYS A 100 -11.80 -16.28 -12.85
N PHE A 101 -10.51 -15.95 -12.89
CA PHE A 101 -9.46 -16.80 -13.48
C PHE A 101 -8.49 -17.39 -12.45
N GLY A 102 -8.50 -16.87 -11.22
CA GLY A 102 -7.59 -17.24 -10.14
C GLY A 102 -6.66 -16.09 -9.77
N ARG A 103 -6.42 -15.91 -8.47
CA ARG A 103 -5.61 -14.82 -7.93
C ARG A 103 -4.14 -14.99 -8.29
N CYS A 104 -3.61 -16.22 -8.22
CA CYS A 104 -2.21 -16.49 -8.50
C CYS A 104 -1.87 -16.23 -9.98
N LYS A 105 -2.74 -16.64 -10.90
CA LYS A 105 -2.55 -16.40 -12.34
C LYS A 105 -2.54 -14.91 -12.68
N VAL A 106 -3.49 -14.16 -12.13
CA VAL A 106 -3.56 -12.71 -12.35
C VAL A 106 -2.35 -11.99 -11.75
N LEU A 107 -1.88 -12.41 -10.57
CA LEU A 107 -0.65 -11.91 -9.97
C LEU A 107 0.58 -12.12 -10.89
N ILE A 108 0.73 -13.32 -11.47
CA ILE A 108 1.84 -13.61 -12.40
C ILE A 108 1.75 -12.73 -13.65
N ILE A 109 0.56 -12.60 -14.25
CA ILE A 109 0.33 -11.77 -15.43
C ILE A 109 0.64 -10.29 -15.14
N SER A 110 0.17 -9.77 -14.00
CA SER A 110 0.39 -8.36 -13.65
C SER A 110 1.87 -8.06 -13.36
N PHE A 111 2.59 -8.99 -12.74
CA PHE A 111 4.03 -8.86 -12.52
C PHE A 111 4.82 -8.92 -13.82
N ALA A 112 4.47 -9.84 -14.72
CA ALA A 112 5.12 -9.94 -16.03
C ALA A 112 4.90 -8.66 -16.84
N TRP A 113 3.68 -8.13 -16.81
CA TRP A 113 3.32 -6.85 -17.39
C TRP A 113 4.14 -5.70 -16.79
N GLY A 114 4.14 -5.56 -15.46
CA GLY A 114 4.87 -4.51 -14.75
C GLY A 114 6.37 -4.54 -15.02
N ALA A 115 7.01 -5.72 -14.92
CA ALA A 115 8.43 -5.89 -15.18
C ALA A 115 8.81 -5.59 -16.64
N TYR A 116 7.99 -6.03 -17.59
CA TYR A 116 8.20 -5.75 -19.02
C TYR A 116 8.15 -4.26 -19.32
N PHE A 117 7.09 -3.56 -18.89
CA PHE A 117 6.95 -2.13 -19.15
C PHE A 117 7.92 -1.28 -18.34
N SER A 118 8.33 -1.72 -17.15
CA SER A 118 9.37 -1.02 -16.37
C SER A 118 10.71 -1.08 -17.09
N LEU A 119 11.11 -2.27 -17.55
CA LEU A 119 12.31 -2.42 -18.36
C LEU A 119 12.23 -1.61 -19.67
N LEU A 120 11.09 -1.64 -20.35
CA LEU A 120 10.87 -0.90 -21.59
C LEU A 120 10.95 0.63 -21.36
N THR A 121 10.54 1.11 -20.19
CA THR A 121 10.65 2.53 -19.81
C THR A 121 12.10 3.02 -19.85
N SER A 122 13.07 2.16 -19.54
CA SER A 122 14.51 2.52 -19.61
C SER A 122 15.00 2.85 -21.03
N PHE A 123 14.26 2.43 -22.05
CA PHE A 123 14.55 2.69 -23.47
C PHE A 123 13.72 3.84 -24.05
N SER A 124 12.98 4.57 -23.22
CA SER A 124 12.14 5.67 -23.68
C SER A 124 12.97 6.76 -24.38
N PRO A 125 12.67 7.08 -25.65
CA PRO A 125 13.41 8.08 -26.42
C PRO A 125 12.93 9.51 -26.15
N SER A 126 11.73 9.67 -25.59
CA SER A 126 11.11 10.96 -25.33
C SER A 126 10.25 10.93 -24.06
N TYR A 127 9.98 12.11 -23.53
CA TYR A 127 9.12 12.30 -22.36
C TYR A 127 7.71 11.68 -22.52
N ILE A 128 7.08 11.83 -23.70
CA ILE A 128 5.72 11.29 -23.92
C ILE A 128 5.72 9.76 -23.84
N TRP A 129 6.70 9.11 -24.47
CA TRP A 129 6.91 7.67 -24.36
C TRP A 129 7.17 7.24 -22.91
N PHE A 130 7.97 8.02 -22.17
CA PHE A 130 8.22 7.75 -20.76
C PHE A 130 6.94 7.81 -19.92
N VAL A 131 6.11 8.86 -20.05
CA VAL A 131 4.83 8.98 -19.35
C VAL A 131 3.89 7.82 -19.70
N PHE A 132 3.76 7.50 -20.98
CA PHE A 132 2.90 6.41 -21.44
C PHE A 132 3.33 5.05 -20.87
N LEU A 133 4.63 4.73 -20.95
CA LEU A 133 5.15 3.47 -20.41
C LEU A 133 5.02 3.41 -18.89
N ARG A 134 5.23 4.53 -18.18
CA ARG A 134 5.01 4.61 -16.73
C ARG A 134 3.53 4.39 -16.36
N ALA A 135 2.59 4.91 -17.14
CA ALA A 135 1.17 4.59 -16.93
C ALA A 135 0.90 3.07 -17.04
N LEU A 136 1.51 2.41 -18.03
CA LEU A 136 1.41 0.95 -18.19
C LEU A 136 2.10 0.17 -17.06
N VAL A 137 3.21 0.68 -16.52
CA VAL A 137 3.81 0.12 -15.28
C VAL A 137 2.81 0.22 -14.13
N GLY A 138 2.17 1.38 -13.96
CA GLY A 138 1.10 1.57 -12.98
C GLY A 138 0.02 0.50 -13.07
N CYS A 139 -0.39 0.14 -14.29
CA CYS A 139 -1.33 -0.97 -14.51
C CYS A 139 -0.80 -2.29 -13.94
N GLY A 140 0.45 -2.67 -14.24
CA GLY A 140 1.06 -3.89 -13.71
C GLY A 140 1.20 -3.88 -12.18
N VAL A 141 1.52 -2.71 -11.62
CA VAL A 141 1.68 -2.53 -10.18
C VAL A 141 0.36 -2.76 -9.43
N ALA A 142 -0.79 -2.51 -10.06
CA ALA A 142 -2.10 -2.74 -9.44
C ALA A 142 -2.33 -4.20 -8.99
N GLY A 143 -1.74 -5.17 -9.70
CA GLY A 143 -1.91 -6.59 -9.38
C GLY A 143 -1.13 -7.05 -8.13
N HIS A 144 -0.19 -6.25 -7.60
CA HIS A 144 0.48 -6.53 -6.32
C HIS A 144 -0.50 -6.70 -5.17
N SER A 145 -1.64 -5.98 -5.23
CA SER A 145 -2.73 -6.10 -4.25
C SER A 145 -3.25 -7.53 -4.10
N GLN A 146 -3.19 -8.36 -5.15
CA GLN A 146 -3.58 -9.77 -5.08
C GLN A 146 -2.66 -10.60 -4.19
N GLY A 147 -1.36 -10.24 -4.10
CA GLY A 147 -0.41 -10.89 -3.22
C GLY A 147 -0.75 -10.71 -1.73
N LEU A 148 -1.33 -9.55 -1.36
CA LEU A 148 -1.85 -9.33 -0.01
C LEU A 148 -3.04 -10.24 0.28
N ILE A 149 -3.95 -10.39 -0.69
CA ILE A 149 -5.14 -11.21 -0.51
C ILE A 149 -4.76 -12.70 -0.39
N ILE A 150 -3.87 -13.18 -1.25
CA ILE A 150 -3.33 -14.55 -1.19
C ILE A 150 -2.72 -14.83 0.18
N LYS A 151 -1.92 -13.90 0.74
CA LYS A 151 -1.41 -14.02 2.12
C LYS A 151 -2.57 -14.23 3.10
N THR A 152 -3.60 -13.38 3.07
CA THR A 152 -4.72 -13.49 4.03
C THR A 152 -5.50 -14.80 3.91
N GLU A 153 -5.64 -15.37 2.71
CA GLU A 153 -6.41 -16.60 2.50
C GLU A 153 -5.71 -17.85 3.02
N PHE A 154 -4.37 -17.90 2.91
CA PHE A 154 -3.59 -19.03 3.42
C PHE A 154 -3.27 -18.92 4.92
N LEU A 155 -3.27 -17.73 5.50
CA LEU A 155 -2.91 -17.54 6.91
C LEU A 155 -4.05 -17.94 7.86
N PRO A 156 -3.77 -18.68 8.96
CA PRO A 156 -4.74 -18.93 10.03
C PRO A 156 -5.15 -17.64 10.75
N THR A 157 -6.42 -17.54 11.16
CA THR A 157 -7.03 -16.33 11.72
C THR A 157 -6.27 -15.75 12.93
N LYS A 158 -5.72 -16.62 13.79
CA LYS A 158 -4.90 -16.23 14.96
C LYS A 158 -3.63 -15.43 14.61
N TYR A 159 -3.02 -15.68 13.46
CA TYR A 159 -1.72 -15.08 13.08
C TYR A 159 -1.85 -13.89 12.13
N ARG A 160 -3.02 -13.70 11.48
CA ARG A 160 -3.27 -12.60 10.54
C ARG A 160 -3.00 -11.22 11.15
N GLY A 161 -3.38 -11.01 12.41
CA GLY A 161 -3.20 -9.75 13.13
C GLY A 161 -1.75 -9.33 13.34
N TYR A 162 -0.80 -10.27 13.34
CA TYR A 162 0.63 -9.99 13.51
C TYR A 162 1.37 -9.91 12.18
N ILE A 163 1.03 -10.80 11.25
CA ILE A 163 1.77 -10.95 9.99
C ILE A 163 1.41 -9.87 8.96
N LEU A 164 0.18 -9.36 8.96
CA LEU A 164 -0.20 -8.30 8.03
C LEU A 164 0.52 -6.98 8.34
N PRO A 165 0.56 -6.47 9.59
CA PRO A 165 1.38 -5.28 9.90
C PRO A 165 2.87 -5.51 9.67
N LEU A 166 3.39 -6.71 9.95
CA LEU A 166 4.80 -7.05 9.68
C LEU A 166 5.15 -6.94 8.18
N SER A 167 4.16 -7.05 7.28
CA SER A 167 4.38 -6.87 5.85
C SER A 167 4.88 -5.47 5.47
N GLN A 168 4.69 -4.45 6.33
CA GLN A 168 5.23 -3.10 6.11
C GLN A 168 6.76 -3.05 6.07
N VAL A 169 7.44 -4.02 6.70
CA VAL A 169 8.91 -4.12 6.65
C VAL A 169 9.39 -4.29 5.20
N PHE A 170 8.64 -5.03 4.37
CA PHE A 170 8.96 -5.21 2.97
C PHE A 170 8.79 -3.92 2.16
N TRP A 171 7.76 -3.13 2.46
CA TRP A 171 7.56 -1.83 1.82
C TRP A 171 8.72 -0.88 2.12
N LEU A 172 9.14 -0.80 3.39
CA LEU A 172 10.31 -0.01 3.77
C LEU A 172 11.56 -0.51 3.04
N SER A 173 11.77 -1.82 3.02
CA SER A 173 12.95 -2.44 2.40
C SER A 173 13.05 -2.08 0.92
N GLY A 174 11.93 -2.09 0.18
CA GLY A 174 11.89 -1.64 -1.21
C GLY A 174 12.19 -0.14 -1.37
N SER A 175 11.65 0.69 -0.48
CA SER A 175 11.89 2.14 -0.48
C SER A 175 13.37 2.48 -0.21
N LEU A 176 13.99 1.84 0.78
CA LEU A 176 15.41 2.02 1.09
C LEU A 176 16.31 1.44 -0.01
N LEU A 177 15.93 0.30 -0.60
CA LEU A 177 16.68 -0.32 -1.68
C LEU A 177 16.72 0.58 -2.91
N ILE A 178 15.61 1.21 -3.31
CA ILE A 178 15.63 2.10 -4.48
C ILE A 178 16.40 3.40 -4.22
N ILE A 179 16.33 3.97 -3.01
CA ILE A 179 17.13 5.14 -2.62
C ILE A 179 18.63 4.79 -2.62
N GLY A 180 18.99 3.64 -2.07
CA GLY A 180 20.38 3.16 -2.05
C GLY A 180 20.92 2.82 -3.44
N LEU A 181 20.11 2.24 -4.32
CA LEU A 181 20.49 2.04 -5.72
C LEU A 181 20.65 3.37 -6.45
N ALA A 182 19.74 4.34 -6.22
CA ALA A 182 19.80 5.64 -6.85
C ALA A 182 21.05 6.43 -6.47
N SER A 183 21.49 6.38 -5.20
CA SER A 183 22.67 7.11 -4.74
C SER A 183 23.97 6.69 -5.46
N VAL A 184 24.08 5.41 -5.82
CA VAL A 184 25.24 4.85 -6.53
C VAL A 184 25.07 4.96 -8.05
N VAL A 185 23.88 4.64 -8.57
CA VAL A 185 23.67 4.46 -10.01
C VAL A 185 23.42 5.79 -10.72
N ASN A 186 22.67 6.74 -10.13
CA ASN A 186 22.38 8.01 -10.81
C ASN A 186 23.64 8.85 -11.04
N SER A 187 24.61 8.79 -10.11
CA SER A 187 25.88 9.53 -10.21
C SER A 187 26.88 8.89 -11.18
N THR A 188 26.74 7.60 -11.49
CA THR A 188 27.72 6.84 -12.30
C THR A 188 27.20 6.46 -13.69
N LEU A 189 26.01 5.86 -13.77
CA LEU A 189 25.45 5.25 -14.98
C LEU A 189 24.18 5.96 -15.47
N GLY A 190 23.57 6.80 -14.62
CA GLY A 190 22.37 7.57 -14.93
C GLY A 190 21.06 6.78 -14.74
N TRP A 191 19.94 7.51 -14.87
CA TRP A 191 18.61 7.01 -14.51
C TRP A 191 18.12 5.82 -15.35
N ARG A 192 18.55 5.70 -16.61
CA ARG A 192 18.14 4.57 -17.47
C ARG A 192 18.64 3.23 -16.92
N TRP A 193 19.87 3.20 -16.42
CA TRP A 193 20.43 2.01 -15.77
C TRP A 193 19.79 1.74 -14.41
N LEU A 194 19.42 2.79 -13.66
CA LEU A 194 18.68 2.62 -12.40
C LEU A 194 17.36 1.87 -12.64
N ILE A 195 16.58 2.23 -13.67
CA ILE A 195 15.32 1.54 -14.00
C ILE A 195 15.57 0.07 -14.38
N ARG A 196 16.62 -0.22 -15.16
CA ARG A 196 16.96 -1.60 -15.55
C ARG A 196 17.28 -2.45 -14.33
N ILE A 197 18.13 -1.94 -13.42
CA ILE A 197 18.52 -2.65 -12.21
C ILE A 197 17.32 -2.80 -11.27
N ALA A 198 16.49 -1.77 -11.13
CA ALA A 198 15.28 -1.80 -10.32
C ALA A 198 14.24 -2.83 -10.81
N SER A 199 14.23 -3.16 -12.11
CA SER A 199 13.35 -4.19 -12.69
C SER A 199 13.78 -5.62 -12.36
N ILE A 200 15.06 -5.86 -12.02
CA ILE A 200 15.63 -7.21 -11.82
C ILE A 200 14.91 -8.00 -10.70
N PRO A 201 14.68 -7.45 -9.49
CA PRO A 201 13.97 -8.18 -8.44
C PRO A 201 12.57 -8.62 -8.86
N GLY A 202 11.84 -7.81 -9.64
CA GLY A 202 10.54 -8.17 -10.19
C GLY A 202 10.60 -9.35 -11.17
N ILE A 203 11.60 -9.36 -12.05
CA ILE A 203 11.83 -10.47 -13.01
C ILE A 203 12.20 -11.76 -12.27
N LEU A 204 13.04 -11.68 -11.23
CA LEU A 204 13.42 -12.84 -10.43
C LEU A 204 12.22 -13.43 -9.68
N LEU A 205 11.31 -12.61 -9.16
CA LEU A 205 10.12 -13.08 -8.46
C LEU A 205 9.16 -13.86 -9.36
N LEU A 206 9.11 -13.58 -10.67
CA LEU A 206 8.30 -14.36 -11.61
C LEU A 206 8.71 -15.84 -11.66
N LEU A 207 10.00 -16.13 -11.47
CA LEU A 207 10.49 -17.52 -11.39
C LEU A 207 10.03 -18.20 -10.10
N VAL A 208 9.91 -17.44 -9.02
CA VAL A 208 9.53 -17.94 -7.69
C VAL A 208 8.02 -18.15 -7.56
N PHE A 209 7.18 -17.39 -8.27
CA PHE A 209 5.72 -17.57 -8.22
C PHE A 209 5.24 -18.93 -8.71
N LYS A 210 6.03 -19.65 -9.51
CA LYS A 210 5.71 -21.04 -9.90
C LYS A 210 5.57 -21.99 -8.70
N PHE A 211 6.13 -21.63 -7.54
CA PHE A 211 6.01 -22.42 -6.31
C PHE A 211 4.74 -22.13 -5.50
N ILE A 212 3.95 -21.12 -5.88
CA ILE A 212 2.76 -20.71 -5.13
C ILE A 212 1.52 -21.35 -5.76
N PRO A 213 0.85 -22.27 -5.05
CA PRO A 213 -0.39 -22.85 -5.54
C PRO A 213 -1.52 -21.82 -5.52
N GLU A 214 -2.54 -22.07 -6.33
CA GLU A 214 -3.79 -21.31 -6.24
C GLU A 214 -4.48 -21.57 -4.88
N SER A 215 -5.19 -20.55 -4.38
CA SER A 215 -5.87 -20.59 -3.09
C SER A 215 -6.90 -21.71 -3.01
N ALA A 216 -6.91 -22.44 -1.89
CA ALA A 216 -7.92 -23.48 -1.65
C ALA A 216 -9.34 -22.90 -1.66
N ARG A 217 -9.54 -21.68 -1.12
CA ARG A 217 -10.83 -20.98 -1.13
C ARG A 217 -11.29 -20.67 -2.56
N TYR A 218 -10.37 -20.23 -3.42
CA TYR A 218 -10.67 -20.00 -4.84
C TYR A 218 -11.06 -21.31 -5.55
N ASN A 219 -10.33 -22.39 -5.31
CA ASN A 219 -10.59 -23.67 -5.96
C ASN A 219 -11.96 -24.23 -5.58
N VAL A 220 -12.34 -24.19 -4.29
CA VAL A 220 -13.68 -24.63 -3.85
C VAL A 220 -14.78 -23.74 -4.44
N SER A 221 -14.63 -22.41 -4.38
CA SER A 221 -15.63 -21.50 -4.97
C SER A 221 -15.75 -21.60 -6.48
N SER A 222 -14.70 -22.08 -7.17
CA SER A 222 -14.72 -22.39 -8.61
C SER A 222 -15.30 -23.78 -8.92
N GLY A 223 -15.70 -24.56 -7.91
CA GLY A 223 -16.23 -25.92 -8.06
C GLY A 223 -15.16 -27.00 -8.26
N ASN A 224 -13.89 -26.70 -7.98
CA ASN A 224 -12.77 -27.64 -8.11
C ASN A 224 -12.26 -28.10 -6.74
N ASP A 225 -13.09 -28.89 -6.05
CA ASP A 225 -12.81 -29.39 -4.70
C ASP A 225 -11.57 -30.30 -4.64
N GLU A 226 -11.28 -31.04 -5.71
CA GLU A 226 -10.11 -31.90 -5.80
C GLU A 226 -8.80 -31.11 -5.78
N ALA A 227 -8.72 -30.02 -6.55
CA ALA A 227 -7.57 -29.12 -6.53
C ALA A 227 -7.42 -28.41 -5.18
N ALA A 228 -8.52 -28.03 -4.54
CA ALA A 228 -8.49 -27.45 -3.19
C ALA A 228 -7.90 -28.43 -2.17
N LEU A 229 -8.36 -29.67 -2.17
CA LEU A 229 -7.87 -30.73 -1.29
C LEU A 229 -6.39 -31.04 -1.56
N ALA A 230 -5.95 -31.04 -2.83
CA ALA A 230 -4.55 -31.22 -3.19
C ALA A 230 -3.66 -30.09 -2.64
N THR A 231 -4.10 -28.83 -2.74
CA THR A 231 -3.39 -27.69 -2.14
C THR A 231 -3.30 -27.85 -0.63
N LEU A 232 -4.40 -28.18 0.07
CA LEU A 232 -4.40 -28.39 1.53
C LEU A 232 -3.46 -29.53 1.95
N LYS A 233 -3.46 -30.65 1.21
CA LYS A 233 -2.55 -31.80 1.44
C LYS A 233 -1.09 -31.40 1.30
N TRP A 234 -0.78 -30.60 0.29
CA TRP A 234 0.56 -30.12 0.06
C TRP A 234 1.04 -29.18 1.20
N ILE A 235 0.17 -28.27 1.66
CA ILE A 235 0.48 -27.39 2.81
C ILE A 235 0.68 -28.22 4.08
N ALA A 236 -0.21 -29.17 4.35
CA ALA A 236 -0.10 -30.07 5.51
C ALA A 236 1.23 -30.84 5.50
N LYS A 237 1.62 -31.38 4.34
CA LYS A 237 2.91 -32.07 4.16
C LYS A 237 4.10 -31.14 4.44
N MET A 238 4.08 -29.91 3.95
CA MET A 238 5.18 -28.94 4.15
C MET A 238 5.27 -28.47 5.61
N ASN A 239 4.13 -28.34 6.29
CA ASN A 239 4.06 -27.98 7.71
C ASN A 239 4.25 -29.17 8.66
N ARG A 240 4.38 -30.40 8.13
CA ARG A 240 4.40 -31.65 8.91
C ARG A 240 3.17 -31.77 9.82
N SER A 241 2.01 -31.40 9.29
CA SER A 241 0.72 -31.44 9.96
C SER A 241 -0.26 -32.35 9.21
N VAL A 242 -1.45 -32.53 9.78
CA VAL A 242 -2.53 -33.36 9.24
C VAL A 242 -3.74 -32.50 8.87
N ILE A 243 -4.55 -33.01 7.94
CA ILE A 243 -5.81 -32.40 7.54
C ILE A 243 -6.93 -33.04 8.37
N PRO A 244 -7.99 -32.30 8.75
CA PRO A 244 -9.16 -32.87 9.40
C PRO A 244 -9.74 -34.06 8.64
N GLU A 245 -10.28 -35.04 9.38
CA GLU A 245 -11.03 -36.14 8.80
C GLU A 245 -12.37 -35.64 8.27
N GLY A 246 -12.67 -35.91 6.99
CA GLY A 246 -13.99 -35.64 6.44
C GLY A 246 -14.02 -35.31 4.96
N LYS A 247 -15.19 -34.89 4.47
CA LYS A 247 -15.36 -34.31 3.13
C LYS A 247 -15.26 -32.78 3.24
N LEU A 248 -14.47 -32.18 2.35
CA LEU A 248 -14.40 -30.73 2.21
C LEU A 248 -15.76 -30.23 1.71
N VAL A 249 -16.44 -29.42 2.53
CA VAL A 249 -17.71 -28.78 2.18
C VAL A 249 -17.66 -27.34 2.68
N GLU A 250 -17.67 -26.38 1.76
CA GLU A 250 -17.84 -24.97 2.13
C GLU A 250 -19.33 -24.72 2.34
N THR A 251 -19.68 -24.04 3.44
CA THR A 251 -21.01 -23.45 3.56
C THR A 251 -21.12 -22.33 2.53
N VAL A 252 -22.21 -22.28 1.77
CA VAL A 252 -22.48 -21.19 0.83
C VAL A 252 -22.46 -19.89 1.62
N GLU A 253 -21.41 -19.06 1.45
CA GLU A 253 -21.34 -17.75 2.09
C GLU A 253 -22.61 -16.95 1.80
N GLU A 254 -23.17 -16.33 2.84
CA GLU A 254 -24.23 -15.33 2.71
C GLU A 254 -23.84 -14.30 1.64
N LYS A 255 -24.83 -13.87 0.84
CA LYS A 255 -24.65 -12.96 -0.30
C LYS A 255 -23.61 -11.87 0.01
N ARG A 256 -22.51 -11.85 -0.76
CA ARG A 256 -21.51 -10.78 -0.69
C ARG A 256 -22.21 -9.41 -0.79
N GLY A 257 -21.82 -8.49 0.07
CA GLY A 257 -22.36 -7.13 0.09
C GLY A 257 -22.15 -6.45 -1.25
N ARG A 258 -23.15 -5.71 -1.71
CA ARG A 258 -23.10 -4.92 -2.94
C ARG A 258 -22.54 -3.54 -2.65
N PHE A 259 -22.01 -2.86 -3.66
CA PHE A 259 -21.57 -1.46 -3.55
C PHE A 259 -22.66 -0.52 -2.99
N LYS A 260 -23.93 -0.78 -3.33
CA LYS A 260 -25.08 -0.02 -2.81
C LYS A 260 -25.24 -0.12 -1.29
N ASP A 261 -24.80 -1.22 -0.68
CA ASP A 261 -24.97 -1.46 0.75
C ASP A 261 -24.04 -0.55 1.59
N LEU A 262 -23.01 0.07 0.98
CA LEU A 262 -22.16 1.08 1.61
C LEU A 262 -22.86 2.44 1.79
N PHE A 263 -23.93 2.69 1.02
CA PHE A 263 -24.74 3.90 1.07
C PHE A 263 -26.00 3.75 1.92
N ASP A 264 -26.18 2.59 2.55
CA ASP A 264 -27.26 2.40 3.50
C ASP A 264 -27.12 3.40 4.67
N HIS A 265 -28.25 3.90 5.18
CA HIS A 265 -28.29 4.97 6.18
C HIS A 265 -27.47 4.62 7.44
N LYS A 266 -27.32 3.33 7.74
CA LYS A 266 -26.50 2.82 8.84
C LYS A 266 -25.00 3.04 8.64
N TYR A 267 -24.49 2.96 7.40
CA TYR A 267 -23.06 3.00 7.09
C TYR A 267 -22.64 4.24 6.29
N LEU A 268 -23.56 4.97 5.66
CA LEU A 268 -23.27 6.11 4.77
C LEU A 268 -22.31 7.13 5.39
N ARG A 269 -22.59 7.60 6.62
CA ARG A 269 -21.73 8.58 7.31
C ARG A 269 -20.33 8.02 7.55
N THR A 270 -20.23 6.78 7.99
CA THR A 270 -18.97 6.07 8.23
C THR A 270 -18.19 5.89 6.94
N SER A 271 -18.85 5.44 5.87
CA SER A 271 -18.27 5.23 4.54
C SER A 271 -17.68 6.53 3.99
N LEU A 272 -18.44 7.62 3.99
CA LEU A 272 -17.99 8.92 3.49
C LEU A 272 -16.80 9.48 4.30
N GLN A 273 -16.82 9.38 5.63
CA GLN A 273 -15.71 9.81 6.47
C GLN A 273 -14.46 8.97 6.23
N ILE A 274 -14.60 7.65 6.14
CA ILE A 274 -13.49 6.73 5.81
C ILE A 274 -12.89 7.10 4.46
N TRP A 275 -13.71 7.39 3.45
CA TRP A 275 -13.24 7.79 2.12
C TRP A 275 -12.42 9.08 2.14
N ILE A 276 -12.87 10.11 2.86
CA ILE A 276 -12.11 11.36 3.04
C ILE A 276 -10.77 11.08 3.71
N ILE A 277 -10.77 10.27 4.77
CA ILE A 277 -9.57 9.92 5.52
C ILE A 277 -8.58 9.13 4.63
N TRP A 278 -9.03 8.13 3.87
CA TRP A 278 -8.17 7.37 2.95
C TRP A 278 -7.55 8.26 1.88
N LEU A 279 -8.34 9.15 1.29
CA LEU A 279 -7.86 10.11 0.31
C LEU A 279 -6.79 11.03 0.92
N GLY A 280 -7.06 11.60 2.09
CA GLY A 280 -6.13 12.53 2.75
C GLY A 280 -4.86 11.87 3.28
N ILE A 281 -4.93 10.65 3.82
CA ILE A 281 -3.75 9.88 4.24
C ILE A 281 -2.85 9.58 3.04
N SER A 282 -3.43 9.16 1.92
CA SER A 282 -2.69 8.89 0.68
C SER A 282 -2.06 10.16 0.11
N PHE A 283 -2.84 11.25 0.07
CA PHE A 283 -2.39 12.56 -0.35
C PHE A 283 -1.20 13.04 0.49
N ALA A 284 -1.28 12.92 1.82
CA ALA A 284 -0.19 13.25 2.72
C ALA A 284 1.03 12.34 2.52
N TYR A 285 0.85 11.03 2.39
CA TYR A 285 1.96 10.08 2.29
C TYR A 285 2.82 10.29 1.06
N TYR A 286 2.19 10.25 -0.12
CA TYR A 286 2.90 10.50 -1.38
C TYR A 286 3.31 11.97 -1.48
N GLY A 287 2.55 12.87 -0.87
CA GLY A 287 2.90 14.28 -0.71
C GLY A 287 4.23 14.48 0.00
N VAL A 288 4.43 13.88 1.19
CA VAL A 288 5.70 13.95 1.94
C VAL A 288 6.86 13.39 1.14
N ILE A 289 6.67 12.25 0.47
CA ILE A 289 7.72 11.64 -0.36
C ILE A 289 8.19 12.60 -1.44
N LEU A 290 7.26 13.13 -2.24
CA LEU A 290 7.59 13.99 -3.37
C LEU A 290 8.03 15.38 -2.89
N ALA A 291 7.40 15.92 -1.85
CA ALA A 291 7.80 17.18 -1.23
C ALA A 291 9.22 17.10 -0.67
N SER A 292 9.61 15.97 -0.05
CA SER A 292 10.98 15.79 0.44
C SER A 292 11.99 15.81 -0.71
N ALA A 293 11.67 15.19 -1.84
CA ALA A 293 12.51 15.22 -3.03
C ALA A 293 12.64 16.65 -3.60
N GLU A 294 11.53 17.38 -3.75
CA GLU A 294 11.55 18.76 -4.27
C GLU A 294 12.23 19.75 -3.31
N LEU A 295 12.06 19.58 -2.00
CA LEU A 295 12.68 20.41 -0.98
C LEU A 295 14.21 20.27 -1.01
N LEU A 296 14.71 19.04 -1.18
CA LEU A 296 16.13 18.75 -1.31
C LEU A 296 16.69 19.22 -2.65
N GLU A 297 15.94 19.05 -3.75
CA GLU A 297 16.39 19.48 -5.08
C GLU A 297 16.64 20.99 -5.15
N LYS A 298 15.75 21.79 -4.55
CA LYS A 298 15.74 23.25 -4.73
C LYS A 298 16.49 24.02 -3.66
N ASP A 299 17.21 23.34 -2.76
CA ASP A 299 17.92 23.97 -1.64
C ASP A 299 17.03 24.98 -0.86
N LEU A 300 15.72 24.70 -0.79
CA LEU A 300 14.71 25.55 -0.12
C LEU A 300 14.90 25.58 1.41
N VAL A 301 15.94 24.91 1.90
CA VAL A 301 16.40 24.97 3.28
C VAL A 301 17.03 26.35 3.49
N CYS A 302 16.53 27.07 4.49
CA CYS A 302 17.00 28.42 4.85
C CYS A 302 18.47 28.50 5.35
N SER A 303 19.31 27.51 5.03
CA SER A 303 20.69 27.39 5.50
C SER A 303 21.76 27.64 4.43
N ARG A 304 21.39 28.06 3.21
CA ARG A 304 22.37 28.48 2.18
C ARG A 304 22.27 29.94 1.72
N GLY A 305 21.19 30.64 2.07
CA GLY A 305 21.00 32.07 1.77
C GLY A 305 21.27 33.04 2.94
N GLY A 306 21.69 32.54 4.10
CA GLY A 306 21.90 33.34 5.33
C GLY A 306 23.32 33.86 5.55
N GLY A 307 24.17 33.88 4.51
CA GLY A 307 25.57 34.29 4.58
C GLY A 307 26.07 34.96 3.30
N GLY A 308 25.18 35.70 2.62
CA GLY A 308 25.49 36.40 1.38
C GLY A 308 24.55 37.57 1.17
N SER A 309 24.64 38.59 2.02
CA SER A 309 24.16 39.92 1.69
C SER A 309 25.22 40.91 2.12
N ALA A 310 26.06 41.33 1.15
CA ALA A 310 26.66 42.66 1.00
C ALA A 310 27.95 42.63 0.15
N VAL A 311 27.89 42.21 -1.12
CA VAL A 311 28.86 42.69 -2.15
C VAL A 311 28.19 42.73 -3.53
N GLU A 312 27.10 43.48 -3.66
CA GLU A 312 26.58 43.86 -4.99
C GLU A 312 25.83 45.21 -4.94
N ALA A 313 26.40 46.14 -4.19
CA ALA A 313 26.20 47.57 -4.41
C ALA A 313 27.58 48.17 -4.67
N GLU A 314 27.72 48.84 -5.81
CA GLU A 314 28.96 49.38 -6.39
C GLU A 314 29.80 48.40 -7.21
N LEU A 315 29.41 48.18 -8.46
CA LEU A 315 30.13 48.75 -9.60
C LEU A 315 29.26 48.60 -10.86
N GLY A 316 28.90 49.72 -11.47
CA GLY A 316 28.09 49.71 -12.68
C GLY A 316 28.84 49.06 -13.83
N HIS A 317 28.18 48.12 -14.51
CA HIS A 317 28.31 47.95 -15.95
C HIS A 317 27.02 47.39 -16.54
N THR A 318 26.45 48.19 -17.42
CA THR A 318 25.43 47.89 -18.42
C THR A 318 25.68 46.55 -19.12
N GLN A 319 24.78 45.59 -18.95
CA GLN A 319 24.48 44.58 -19.96
C GLN A 319 23.15 43.86 -19.64
N GLU A 320 22.23 44.02 -20.58
CA GLU A 320 20.95 43.35 -20.83
C GLU A 320 20.58 42.15 -19.95
N GLU A 321 19.41 42.25 -19.30
CA GLU A 321 18.67 41.13 -18.72
C GLU A 321 18.39 40.04 -19.77
N PHE A 322 19.23 39.00 -19.79
CA PHE A 322 18.81 37.69 -20.28
C PHE A 322 18.54 36.80 -19.06
N GLN A 323 17.28 36.82 -18.62
CA GLN A 323 16.75 35.94 -17.58
C GLN A 323 16.94 34.48 -18.04
N SER A 324 18.03 33.84 -17.60
CA SER A 324 18.36 32.47 -17.99
C SER A 324 17.49 31.49 -17.20
N PRO A 325 16.60 30.68 -17.82
CA PRO A 325 15.61 29.85 -17.11
C PRO A 325 16.17 28.56 -16.49
N CYS A 326 17.48 28.34 -16.49
CA CYS A 326 18.07 26.99 -16.49
C CYS A 326 19.20 26.81 -15.46
N LEU A 327 18.87 26.67 -14.17
CA LEU A 327 19.76 25.95 -13.24
C LEU A 327 19.01 24.74 -12.67
N CYS A 328 19.13 23.61 -13.36
CA CYS A 328 18.59 22.34 -12.89
C CYS A 328 19.61 21.68 -11.96
N HIS A 329 19.20 21.40 -10.72
CA HIS A 329 20.07 20.84 -9.69
C HIS A 329 19.79 19.33 -9.54
N THR A 330 20.81 18.51 -9.74
CA THR A 330 20.73 17.06 -9.50
C THR A 330 21.04 16.74 -8.03
N PHE A 331 20.47 15.67 -7.49
CA PHE A 331 20.75 15.26 -6.11
C PHE A 331 22.23 15.01 -5.85
N ALA A 332 22.73 15.64 -4.80
CA ALA A 332 24.03 15.36 -4.21
C ALA A 332 23.98 14.07 -3.38
N PRO A 333 25.13 13.42 -3.10
CA PRO A 333 25.18 12.26 -2.22
C PRO A 333 24.57 12.49 -0.83
N SER A 334 24.65 13.72 -0.30
CA SER A 334 24.02 14.14 0.95
C SER A 334 22.50 14.08 0.91
N ASP A 335 21.88 14.34 -0.23
CA ASP A 335 20.41 14.38 -0.37
C ASP A 335 19.85 12.97 -0.29
N TYR A 336 20.53 12.00 -0.91
CA TYR A 336 20.20 10.59 -0.76
C TYR A 336 20.35 10.11 0.69
N GLN A 337 21.34 10.61 1.45
CA GLN A 337 21.46 10.31 2.88
C GLN A 337 20.27 10.84 3.67
N ILE A 338 19.80 12.06 3.37
CA ILE A 338 18.61 12.64 4.01
C ILE A 338 17.35 11.84 3.67
N MET A 339 17.16 11.47 2.40
CA MET A 339 16.06 10.60 1.98
C MET A 339 16.11 9.24 2.67
N PHE A 340 17.31 8.66 2.81
CA PHE A 340 17.50 7.38 3.48
C PHE A 340 17.13 7.46 4.96
N ILE A 341 17.69 8.43 5.70
CA ILE A 341 17.43 8.62 7.14
C ILE A 341 15.96 8.91 7.38
N SER A 342 15.35 9.84 6.64
CA SER A 342 13.93 10.17 6.82
C SER A 342 13.03 8.96 6.56
N THR A 343 13.33 8.14 5.55
CA THR A 343 12.54 6.95 5.19
C THR A 343 12.54 5.88 6.30
N VAL A 344 13.62 5.76 7.07
CA VAL A 344 13.66 4.87 8.28
C VAL A 344 12.58 5.25 9.30
N GLY A 345 12.12 6.50 9.31
CA GLY A 345 11.03 6.98 10.16
C GLY A 345 9.73 6.17 10.02
N GLU A 346 9.45 5.59 8.85
CA GLU A 346 8.22 4.81 8.61
C GLU A 346 8.05 3.60 9.53
N ILE A 347 9.14 3.04 10.06
CA ILE A 347 9.10 1.93 11.01
C ILE A 347 9.31 2.39 12.45
N ALA A 348 10.04 3.47 12.67
CA ALA A 348 10.47 3.89 14.00
C ALA A 348 9.30 4.08 14.98
N LEU A 349 8.17 4.63 14.53
CA LEU A 349 6.99 4.84 15.38
C LEU A 349 5.95 3.70 15.31
N ASN A 350 6.17 2.62 14.54
CA ASN A 350 5.17 1.55 14.40
C ASN A 350 4.87 0.83 15.74
N PRO A 351 5.85 0.46 16.59
CA PRO A 351 5.56 -0.13 17.90
C PRO A 351 4.75 0.81 18.80
N LEU A 352 5.08 2.11 18.80
CA LEU A 352 4.34 3.13 19.55
C LEU A 352 2.92 3.31 19.01
N ASN A 353 2.74 3.24 17.68
CA ASN A 353 1.42 3.28 17.07
C ASN A 353 0.56 2.07 17.48
N ILE A 354 1.13 0.86 17.45
CA ILE A 354 0.44 -0.36 17.91
C ILE A 354 0.01 -0.21 19.37
N LEU A 355 0.90 0.30 20.23
CA LEU A 355 0.60 0.56 21.64
C LEU A 355 -0.53 1.59 21.78
N GLY A 356 -0.47 2.68 21.01
CA GLY A 356 -1.49 3.72 20.96
C GLY A 356 -2.86 3.20 20.53
N ILE A 357 -2.92 2.38 19.48
CA ILE A 357 -4.16 1.76 19.00
C ILE A 357 -4.79 0.85 20.06
N ASN A 358 -3.96 0.14 20.84
CA ASN A 358 -4.41 -0.75 21.91
C ASN A 358 -4.92 0.03 23.14
N PHE A 359 -4.25 1.11 23.54
CA PHE A 359 -4.65 1.88 24.72
C PHE A 359 -5.71 2.95 24.43
N LEU A 360 -5.51 3.78 23.42
CA LEU A 360 -6.36 4.93 23.11
C LEU A 360 -7.56 4.56 22.22
N GLY A 361 -7.49 3.41 21.54
CA GLY A 361 -8.47 3.04 20.52
C GLY A 361 -8.09 3.60 19.15
N ARG A 362 -8.78 3.13 18.11
CA ARG A 362 -8.38 3.39 16.72
C ARG A 362 -8.73 4.81 16.30
N ARG A 363 -9.92 5.29 16.70
CA ARG A 363 -10.44 6.62 16.34
C ARG A 363 -9.57 7.73 16.92
N VAL A 364 -9.28 7.65 18.22
CA VAL A 364 -8.49 8.65 18.94
C VAL A 364 -7.03 8.62 18.47
N SER A 365 -6.45 7.43 18.33
CA SER A 365 -5.10 7.28 17.80
C SER A 365 -4.95 7.92 16.42
N LEU A 366 -5.88 7.63 15.49
CA LEU A 366 -5.88 8.19 14.15
C LEU A 366 -6.05 9.72 14.13
N THR A 367 -6.88 10.26 15.03
CA THR A 367 -7.06 11.71 15.18
C THR A 367 -5.77 12.39 15.63
N ILE A 368 -5.10 11.83 16.64
CA ILE A 368 -3.84 12.36 17.18
C ILE A 368 -2.75 12.30 16.10
N THR A 369 -2.57 11.15 15.44
CA THR A 369 -1.52 10.99 14.43
C THR A 369 -1.75 11.86 13.19
N MET A 370 -3.00 12.12 12.79
CA MET A 370 -3.32 13.09 11.73
C MET A 370 -3.08 14.54 12.18
N GLY A 371 -3.43 14.89 13.41
CA GLY A 371 -3.13 16.21 13.98
C GLY A 371 -1.63 16.48 14.06
N CYS A 372 -0.85 15.50 14.54
CA CYS A 372 0.61 15.57 14.53
C CYS A 372 1.17 15.70 13.11
N THR A 373 0.63 14.96 12.14
CA THR A 373 1.04 15.09 10.72
C THR A 373 0.83 16.53 10.22
N ALA A 374 -0.32 17.14 10.52
CA ALA A 374 -0.59 18.51 10.13
C ALA A 374 0.38 19.50 10.78
N LEU A 375 0.66 19.32 12.08
CA LEU A 375 1.63 20.14 12.81
C LEU A 375 3.02 20.05 12.16
N PHE A 376 3.51 18.85 11.84
CA PHE A 376 4.83 18.69 11.23
C PHE A 376 4.91 19.26 9.81
N PHE A 377 3.84 19.21 9.02
CA PHE A 377 3.78 19.96 7.76
C PHE A 377 3.89 21.48 7.97
N LEU A 378 3.27 22.02 9.03
CA LEU A 378 3.42 23.43 9.36
C LEU A 378 4.84 23.75 9.86
N LEU A 379 5.44 22.87 10.67
CA LEU A 379 6.81 23.04 11.17
C LEU A 379 7.85 23.07 10.04
N LEU A 380 7.59 22.41 8.90
CA LEU A 380 8.45 22.52 7.71
C LEU A 380 8.49 23.94 7.10
N ASN A 381 7.56 24.83 7.45
CA ASN A 381 7.66 26.25 7.08
C ASN A 381 8.70 27.01 7.91
N ILE A 382 9.10 26.48 9.07
CA ILE A 382 10.08 27.12 9.94
C ILE A 382 11.48 26.83 9.40
N CYS A 383 12.23 27.89 9.14
CA CYS A 383 13.65 27.81 8.81
C CYS A 383 14.44 27.13 9.95
N THR A 384 15.03 25.97 9.66
CA THR A 384 15.81 25.19 10.62
C THR A 384 17.13 24.72 9.99
N THR A 385 18.05 24.22 10.83
CA THR A 385 19.26 23.52 10.39
C THR A 385 18.92 22.24 9.63
N ILE A 386 19.86 21.75 8.81
CA ILE A 386 19.71 20.48 8.07
C ILE A 386 19.34 19.32 9.02
N THR A 387 19.94 19.26 10.21
CA THR A 387 19.61 18.25 11.23
C THR A 387 18.17 18.36 11.71
N GLY A 388 17.68 19.59 11.95
CA GLY A 388 16.29 19.82 12.32
C GLY A 388 15.33 19.42 11.20
N LEU A 389 15.68 19.70 9.94
CA LEU A 389 14.89 19.28 8.78
C LEU A 389 14.80 17.76 8.66
N ILE A 390 15.94 17.06 8.81
CA ILE A 390 15.97 15.58 8.85
C ILE A 390 15.03 15.08 9.95
N GLY A 391 15.09 15.67 11.14
CA GLY A 391 14.19 15.33 12.25
C GLY A 391 12.72 15.54 11.93
N PHE A 392 12.36 16.67 11.31
CA PHE A 392 10.98 16.96 10.89
C PHE A 392 10.49 15.99 9.82
N LEU A 393 11.28 15.73 8.77
CA LEU A 393 10.92 14.78 7.72
C LEU A 393 10.82 13.34 8.26
N PHE A 394 11.73 12.94 9.14
CA PHE A 394 11.68 11.63 9.80
C PHE A 394 10.37 11.45 10.57
N MET A 395 10.02 12.42 11.43
CA MET A 395 8.80 12.35 12.23
C MET A 395 7.55 12.43 11.36
N LEU A 396 7.56 13.28 10.34
CA LEU A 396 6.45 13.41 9.41
C LEU A 396 6.19 12.08 8.68
N ARG A 397 7.22 11.42 8.14
CA ARG A 397 7.09 10.10 7.52
C ARG A 397 6.60 9.04 8.50
N ALA A 398 7.08 9.09 9.74
CA ALA A 398 6.67 8.18 10.79
C ALA A 398 5.17 8.29 11.12
N PHE A 399 4.67 9.52 11.27
CA PHE A 399 3.24 9.75 11.52
C PHE A 399 2.39 9.33 10.32
N VAL A 400 2.77 9.65 9.09
CA VAL A 400 1.96 9.26 7.93
C VAL A 400 1.92 7.74 7.75
N ALA A 401 3.04 7.03 7.97
CA ALA A 401 3.05 5.57 7.99
C ALA A 401 2.13 4.99 9.08
N ALA A 402 2.16 5.57 10.29
CA ALA A 402 1.26 5.19 11.37
C ALA A 402 -0.22 5.37 10.98
N ASN A 403 -0.58 6.48 10.33
CA ASN A 403 -1.93 6.74 9.85
C ASN A 403 -2.42 5.69 8.86
N PHE A 404 -1.59 5.29 7.89
CA PHE A 404 -1.91 4.21 6.95
C PHE A 404 -2.19 2.89 7.70
N ASN A 405 -1.33 2.52 8.64
CA ASN A 405 -1.53 1.30 9.44
C ASN A 405 -2.84 1.32 10.23
N THR A 406 -3.16 2.45 10.88
CA THR A 406 -4.38 2.58 11.71
C THR A 406 -5.65 2.54 10.86
N ILE A 407 -5.68 3.22 9.70
CA ILE A 407 -6.89 3.24 8.84
C ILE A 407 -7.16 1.87 8.19
N TYR A 408 -6.13 1.11 7.82
CA TYR A 408 -6.30 -0.27 7.32
C TYR A 408 -7.00 -1.14 8.36
N ILE A 409 -6.56 -1.09 9.62
CA ILE A 409 -7.14 -1.85 10.73
C ILE A 409 -8.58 -1.38 10.99
N TYR A 410 -8.80 -0.07 11.11
CA TYR A 410 -10.13 0.48 11.37
C TYR A 410 -11.14 0.10 10.29
N THR A 411 -10.77 0.21 9.02
CA THR A 411 -11.64 -0.14 7.88
C THR A 411 -11.98 -1.63 7.87
N ALA A 412 -11.05 -2.49 8.28
CA ALA A 412 -11.31 -3.92 8.40
C ALA A 412 -12.25 -4.25 9.58
N GLU A 413 -12.13 -3.54 10.70
CA GLU A 413 -12.93 -3.79 11.91
C GLU A 413 -14.36 -3.18 11.84
N VAL A 414 -14.55 -2.07 11.12
CA VAL A 414 -15.83 -1.33 11.11
C VAL A 414 -16.92 -1.97 10.26
N TYR A 415 -16.55 -2.63 9.16
CA TYR A 415 -17.51 -3.27 8.26
C TYR A 415 -17.75 -4.74 8.66
N PRO A 416 -18.99 -5.23 8.53
CA PRO A 416 -19.30 -6.64 8.74
C PRO A 416 -18.60 -7.51 7.69
N THR A 417 -18.42 -8.79 7.99
CA THR A 417 -17.68 -9.75 7.15
C THR A 417 -18.14 -9.75 5.69
N THR A 418 -19.45 -9.68 5.45
CA THR A 418 -20.07 -9.69 4.12
C THR A 418 -19.76 -8.44 3.28
N MET A 419 -19.48 -7.30 3.92
CA MET A 419 -19.27 -6.00 3.26
C MET A 419 -17.82 -5.51 3.35
N ARG A 420 -16.99 -6.15 4.18
CA ARG A 420 -15.62 -5.69 4.49
C ARG A 420 -14.73 -5.56 3.25
N ALA A 421 -14.77 -6.55 2.37
CA ALA A 421 -13.98 -6.54 1.13
C ALA A 421 -14.37 -5.36 0.24
N MET A 422 -15.67 -5.06 0.12
CA MET A 422 -16.17 -3.90 -0.62
C MET A 422 -15.72 -2.58 0.02
N GLY A 423 -15.85 -2.46 1.34
CA GLY A 423 -15.43 -1.25 2.08
C GLY A 423 -13.94 -0.94 1.91
N LEU A 424 -13.05 -1.95 2.04
CA LEU A 424 -11.63 -1.78 1.76
C LEU A 424 -11.36 -1.46 0.28
N GLY A 425 -12.02 -2.15 -0.66
CA GLY A 425 -11.80 -1.96 -2.09
C GLY A 425 -12.18 -0.55 -2.59
N THR A 426 -13.34 -0.03 -2.16
CA THR A 426 -13.80 1.32 -2.53
C THR A 426 -12.91 2.40 -1.91
N SER A 427 -12.52 2.20 -0.65
CA SER A 427 -11.64 3.14 0.05
C SER A 427 -10.23 3.14 -0.57
N GLY A 428 -9.73 1.97 -0.96
CA GLY A 428 -8.47 1.82 -1.69
C GLY A 428 -8.48 2.48 -3.06
N SER A 429 -9.63 2.54 -3.74
CA SER A 429 -9.77 3.25 -5.02
C SER A 429 -9.68 4.77 -4.82
N LEU A 430 -10.39 5.33 -3.82
CA LEU A 430 -10.34 6.76 -3.49
C LEU A 430 -8.98 7.21 -2.94
N CYS A 431 -8.29 6.32 -2.22
CA CYS A 431 -6.89 6.48 -1.85
C CYS A 431 -6.00 6.81 -3.07
N ARG A 432 -6.27 6.22 -4.25
CA ARG A 432 -5.50 6.53 -5.46
C ARG A 432 -5.74 7.93 -5.99
N ILE A 433 -6.92 8.51 -5.76
CA ILE A 433 -7.20 9.91 -6.11
C ILE A 433 -6.30 10.86 -5.31
N GLY A 434 -6.15 10.62 -4.00
CA GLY A 434 -5.22 11.38 -3.17
C GLY A 434 -3.78 11.30 -3.69
N ALA A 435 -3.34 10.11 -4.09
CA ALA A 435 -2.02 9.88 -4.69
C ALA A 435 -1.83 10.55 -6.04
N MET A 436 -2.89 10.70 -6.84
CA MET A 436 -2.86 11.40 -8.14
C MET A 436 -2.75 12.92 -7.99
N VAL A 437 -3.32 13.50 -6.94
CA VAL A 437 -3.32 14.95 -6.69
C VAL A 437 -2.05 15.41 -5.97
N ALA A 438 -1.48 14.57 -5.10
CA ALA A 438 -0.27 14.90 -4.33
C ALA A 438 0.92 15.42 -5.16
N PRO A 439 1.28 14.84 -6.33
CA PRO A 439 2.39 15.33 -7.16
C PRO A 439 2.18 16.75 -7.66
N PHE A 440 0.96 17.13 -8.03
CA PHE A 440 0.68 18.50 -8.47
C PHE A 440 0.88 19.51 -7.34
N ILE A 441 0.49 19.17 -6.11
CA ILE A 441 0.72 20.03 -4.96
C ILE A 441 2.20 20.07 -4.59
N ALA A 442 2.85 18.91 -4.53
CA ALA A 442 4.25 18.79 -4.12
C ALA A 442 5.22 19.42 -5.13
N GLN A 443 4.97 19.29 -6.43
CA GLN A 443 5.92 19.69 -7.47
C GLN A 443 5.55 21.01 -8.15
N VAL A 444 4.25 21.27 -8.38
CA VAL A 444 3.79 22.50 -9.05
C VAL A 444 3.47 23.60 -8.05
N LEU A 445 2.59 23.33 -7.08
CA LEU A 445 2.17 24.37 -6.13
C LEU A 445 3.32 24.80 -5.23
N MET A 446 4.16 23.86 -4.79
CA MET A 446 5.35 24.17 -3.97
C MET A 446 6.32 25.13 -4.67
N ASN A 447 6.40 25.07 -6.00
CA ASN A 447 7.21 25.99 -6.80
C ASN A 447 6.57 27.39 -6.92
N ALA A 448 5.25 27.47 -6.93
CA ALA A 448 4.54 28.75 -7.00
C ALA A 448 4.46 29.43 -5.62
N SER A 449 4.16 28.65 -4.58
CA SER A 449 4.13 29.08 -3.19
C SER A 449 4.45 27.90 -2.27
N PHE A 450 5.66 27.89 -1.74
CA PHE A 450 6.12 26.89 -0.78
C PHE A 450 5.19 26.82 0.45
N MET A 451 4.94 27.98 1.06
CA MET A 451 4.06 28.10 2.22
C MET A 451 2.63 27.68 1.89
N GLY A 452 2.11 28.07 0.71
CA GLY A 452 0.78 27.67 0.27
C GLY A 452 0.63 26.15 0.14
N ALA A 453 1.63 25.45 -0.40
CA ALA A 453 1.61 24.01 -0.56
C ALA A 453 1.64 23.26 0.80
N LEU A 454 2.53 23.65 1.71
CA LEU A 454 2.62 23.03 3.05
C LEU A 454 1.38 23.30 3.90
N CYS A 455 0.84 24.52 3.87
CA CYS A 455 -0.42 24.85 4.52
C CYS A 455 -1.60 24.04 3.96
N LEU A 456 -1.63 23.77 2.64
CA LEU A 456 -2.64 22.91 2.04
C LEU A 456 -2.53 21.46 2.53
N PHE A 457 -1.31 20.90 2.59
CA PHE A 457 -1.09 19.57 3.17
C PHE A 457 -1.57 19.50 4.62
N ALA A 458 -1.21 20.51 5.44
CA ALA A 458 -1.65 20.60 6.82
C ALA A 458 -3.18 20.71 6.94
N LEU A 459 -3.83 21.55 6.12
CA LEU A 459 -5.28 21.72 6.11
C LEU A 459 -6.00 20.41 5.79
N VAL A 460 -5.55 19.66 4.78
CA VAL A 460 -6.13 18.35 4.45
C VAL A 460 -5.98 17.37 5.61
N CYS A 461 -4.82 17.36 6.27
CA CYS A 461 -4.60 16.54 7.47
C CYS A 461 -5.51 16.95 8.64
N ILE A 462 -5.77 18.25 8.85
CA ILE A 462 -6.70 18.75 9.88
C ILE A 462 -8.13 18.30 9.56
N VAL A 463 -8.58 18.42 8.31
CA VAL A 463 -9.90 17.93 7.88
C VAL A 463 -10.02 16.42 8.11
N CYS A 464 -8.95 15.66 7.85
CA CYS A 464 -8.91 14.22 8.15
C CYS A 464 -8.91 13.94 9.65
N ALA A 465 -8.23 14.74 10.47
CA ALA A 465 -8.25 14.62 11.92
C ALA A 465 -9.66 14.88 12.48
N ILE A 466 -10.35 15.92 11.99
CA ILE A 466 -11.75 16.21 12.37
C ILE A 466 -12.68 15.08 11.90
N SER A 467 -12.47 14.57 10.68
CA SER A 467 -13.25 13.44 10.13
C SER A 467 -13.04 12.17 10.96
N ALA A 468 -11.80 11.87 11.34
CA ALA A 468 -11.47 10.76 12.23
C ALA A 468 -12.08 10.97 13.62
N PHE A 469 -11.99 12.16 14.17
CA PHE A 469 -12.58 12.48 15.47
C PHE A 469 -14.10 12.36 15.44
N THR A 470 -14.77 12.62 14.32
CA THR A 470 -16.23 12.56 14.20
C THR A 470 -16.75 11.21 13.71
N LEU A 471 -15.89 10.18 13.61
CA LEU A 471 -16.30 8.82 13.28
C LEU A 471 -17.29 8.27 14.32
N PRO A 472 -18.43 7.71 13.91
CA PRO A 472 -19.50 7.32 14.83
C PRO A 472 -19.16 6.06 15.65
N ILE A 473 -18.23 5.24 15.18
CA ILE A 473 -17.94 3.91 15.74
C ILE A 473 -16.50 3.86 16.23
N GLU A 474 -16.30 3.51 17.50
CA GLU A 474 -15.01 3.04 18.01
C GLU A 474 -14.96 1.51 17.90
N THR A 475 -13.88 0.97 17.35
CA THR A 475 -13.71 -0.47 17.08
C THR A 475 -12.96 -1.20 18.19
N LYS A 476 -12.31 -0.46 19.12
CA LYS A 476 -11.61 -1.05 20.27
C LYS A 476 -12.50 -2.02 21.05
N GLY A 477 -12.05 -3.27 21.14
CA GLY A 477 -12.69 -4.31 21.96
C GLY A 477 -14.03 -4.83 21.43
N ARG A 478 -14.45 -4.46 20.22
CA ARG A 478 -15.65 -5.00 19.58
C ARG A 478 -15.33 -6.32 18.87
N SER A 479 -16.18 -7.32 19.05
CA SER A 479 -16.15 -8.52 18.21
C SER A 479 -16.54 -8.17 16.77
N LEU A 480 -15.94 -8.88 15.80
CA LEU A 480 -16.27 -8.69 14.39
C LEU A 480 -17.75 -9.05 14.19
N GLN A 481 -18.52 -8.12 13.64
CA GLN A 481 -19.93 -8.36 13.32
C GLN A 481 -19.99 -9.43 12.22
N VAL A 482 -20.38 -10.65 12.60
CA VAL A 482 -20.88 -11.66 11.66
C VAL A 482 -22.19 -11.08 11.12
N GLY A 483 -22.33 -11.06 9.80
CA GLY A 483 -23.39 -10.35 9.09
C GLY A 483 -24.78 -10.92 9.33
N ASN A 484 -25.30 -10.91 10.56
CA ASN A 484 -26.71 -11.14 10.78
C ASN A 484 -27.49 -9.93 10.25
N LEU A 485 -27.86 -9.98 8.97
CA LEU A 485 -29.11 -9.37 8.54
C LEU A 485 -30.23 -10.21 9.15
N SER A 486 -30.47 -9.98 10.45
CA SER A 486 -31.71 -10.38 11.07
C SER A 486 -32.84 -9.76 10.24
N CYS A 487 -33.62 -10.60 9.57
CA CYS A 487 -34.94 -10.25 9.09
C CYS A 487 -35.68 -9.49 10.20
N PHE A 488 -36.09 -8.27 9.91
CA PHE A 488 -37.26 -7.63 10.50
C PHE A 488 -37.98 -6.85 9.43
#